data_AF-A0A9E4FIQ9-F1
#
_entry.id   AF-A0A9E4FIQ9-F1
#
_cell.length_a   1.000
_cell.length_b   1.000
_cell.length_c   1.000
_cell.angle_alpha   90.00
_cell.angle_beta   90.00
_cell.angle_gamma   90.00
#
_symmetry.space_group_name_H-M   'P 1'
#
loop_
_entity.id
_entity.type
_entity.pdbx_description
1 polymer ?
#
loop_
_entity_poly.entity_id
_entity_poly.type
_entity_poly.pdbx_seq_one_letter_code
_entity_poly.pdbx_strand_id
1 'polypeptide(L)'
;SRGADEVESYLNTVDFNDKEGLGLFFEVLRGSDNSTARTVVAALDDSMLSRLLRSVPTHLYNSLTTARVLEFLNITPDSSPDELALGIKEMTAYPSGNFRIDEPFLDEMYRVVAGRSRMAPRETLDVVARSPFPMERFIGLHPAASVDLLSTNIETTSEIVKRSDSVTFHPARFVYRLVHADPEFAALLVEHLDASNEDGLVIEALAHFAYDADRVEAVPELPISLERDGRFLKKLLEDKGVEWLEGRIGKAVALYEQRVNGNAVSDDFLVAYERTLRAAASRLEDMEAGRTLEGVIDRVFR
;
A
#
# COMPACT_ATOMS: atom_id res chain seq x y z
N SER A 1 -30.28 -16.85 -19.35
CA SER A 1 -31.07 -15.66 -19.69
C SER A 1 -32.31 -15.59 -18.83
N ARG A 2 -33.34 -16.42 -19.05
CA ARG A 2 -34.64 -16.28 -18.36
C ARG A 2 -34.59 -16.10 -16.83
N GLY A 3 -33.76 -16.88 -16.12
CA GLY A 3 -33.63 -16.73 -14.66
C GLY A 3 -32.97 -15.42 -14.21
N ALA A 4 -32.01 -14.89 -14.98
CA ALA A 4 -31.42 -13.57 -14.72
C ALA A 4 -32.44 -12.47 -14.98
N ASP A 5 -33.15 -12.53 -16.11
CA ASP A 5 -34.20 -11.56 -16.47
C ASP A 5 -35.31 -11.48 -15.41
N GLU A 6 -35.73 -12.64 -14.87
CA GLU A 6 -36.71 -12.72 -13.78
C GLU A 6 -36.18 -12.13 -12.46
N VAL A 7 -34.91 -12.39 -12.12
CA VAL A 7 -34.26 -11.79 -10.94
C VAL A 7 -34.08 -10.28 -11.10
N GLU A 8 -33.66 -9.80 -12.26
CA GLU A 8 -33.55 -8.36 -12.55
C GLU A 8 -34.92 -7.67 -12.46
N SER A 9 -35.95 -8.26 -13.06
CA SER A 9 -37.31 -7.72 -12.98
C SER A 9 -37.76 -7.62 -11.53
N TYR A 10 -37.45 -8.60 -10.69
CA TYR A 10 -37.74 -8.55 -9.26
C TYR A 10 -36.94 -7.45 -8.57
N LEU A 11 -35.61 -7.43 -8.74
CA LEU A 11 -34.73 -6.44 -8.10
C LEU A 11 -35.09 -4.99 -8.49
N ASN A 12 -35.60 -4.77 -9.70
CA ASN A 12 -36.09 -3.45 -10.12
C ASN A 12 -37.33 -2.97 -9.35
N THR A 13 -38.04 -3.85 -8.66
CA THR A 13 -39.18 -3.50 -7.78
C THR A 13 -38.81 -3.34 -6.31
N VAL A 14 -37.58 -3.73 -5.92
CA VAL A 14 -37.12 -3.75 -4.53
C VAL A 14 -36.43 -2.44 -4.15
N ASP A 15 -36.62 -2.01 -2.90
CA ASP A 15 -35.86 -0.91 -2.31
C ASP A 15 -34.44 -1.38 -1.92
N PHE A 16 -33.42 -0.83 -2.58
CA PHE A 16 -32.03 -1.17 -2.32
C PHE A 16 -31.48 -0.65 -0.99
N ASN A 17 -32.26 0.16 -0.27
CA ASN A 17 -31.97 0.55 1.10
C ASN A 17 -32.36 -0.53 2.12
N ASP A 18 -33.26 -1.46 1.77
CA ASP A 18 -33.58 -2.63 2.58
C ASP A 18 -32.50 -3.72 2.42
N LYS A 19 -31.36 -3.48 3.07
CA LYS A 19 -30.20 -4.38 3.00
C LYS A 19 -30.48 -5.76 3.61
N GLU A 20 -31.32 -5.82 4.65
CA GLU A 20 -31.69 -7.07 5.31
C GLU A 20 -32.59 -7.93 4.41
N GLY A 21 -33.61 -7.33 3.80
CA GLY A 21 -34.48 -8.00 2.83
C GLY A 21 -33.72 -8.49 1.61
N LEU A 22 -32.82 -7.66 1.05
CA LEU A 22 -31.94 -8.07 -0.05
C LEU A 22 -31.00 -9.21 0.37
N GLY A 23 -30.41 -9.14 1.56
CA GLY A 23 -29.55 -10.21 2.08
C GLY A 23 -30.30 -11.54 2.16
N LEU A 24 -31.50 -11.53 2.75
CA LEU A 24 -32.36 -12.71 2.87
C LEU A 24 -32.75 -13.28 1.50
N PHE A 25 -33.06 -12.43 0.52
CA PHE A 25 -33.32 -12.87 -0.85
C PHE A 25 -32.16 -13.69 -1.42
N PHE A 26 -30.92 -13.20 -1.28
CA PHE A 26 -29.74 -13.93 -1.75
C PHE A 26 -29.44 -15.20 -0.96
N GLU A 27 -29.75 -15.24 0.34
CA GLU A 27 -29.65 -16.46 1.14
C GLU A 27 -30.63 -17.54 0.66
N VAL A 28 -31.89 -17.18 0.41
CA VAL A 28 -32.92 -18.09 -0.10
C VAL A 28 -32.57 -18.56 -1.52
N LEU A 29 -32.13 -17.65 -2.39
CA LEU A 29 -31.70 -17.97 -3.74
C LEU A 29 -30.57 -19.00 -3.73
N ARG A 30 -29.58 -18.80 -2.86
CA ARG A 30 -28.43 -19.70 -2.71
C ARG A 30 -28.79 -21.04 -2.09
N GLY A 31 -29.74 -21.05 -1.14
CA GLY A 31 -30.18 -22.25 -0.43
C GLY A 31 -30.90 -23.27 -1.32
N SER A 32 -31.44 -22.85 -2.46
CA SER A 32 -32.14 -23.73 -3.40
C SER A 32 -31.18 -24.54 -4.28
N ASP A 33 -30.24 -23.86 -4.94
CA ASP A 33 -29.10 -24.44 -5.67
C ASP A 33 -28.03 -23.37 -5.85
N ASN A 34 -26.93 -23.51 -5.11
CA ASN A 34 -25.83 -22.54 -5.11
C ASN A 34 -25.20 -22.38 -6.50
N SER A 35 -25.09 -23.45 -7.30
CA SER A 35 -24.43 -23.39 -8.61
C SER A 35 -25.27 -22.61 -9.62
N THR A 36 -26.58 -22.88 -9.64
CA THR A 36 -27.55 -22.16 -10.47
C THR A 36 -27.66 -20.70 -10.02
N ALA A 37 -27.75 -20.44 -8.71
CA ALA A 37 -27.81 -19.09 -8.17
C ALA A 37 -26.61 -18.23 -8.61
N ARG A 38 -25.38 -18.77 -8.53
CA ARG A 38 -24.18 -18.06 -8.99
C ARG A 38 -24.22 -17.75 -10.48
N THR A 39 -24.71 -18.69 -11.29
CA THR A 39 -24.86 -18.49 -12.74
C THR A 39 -25.88 -17.39 -13.06
N VAL A 40 -26.99 -17.35 -12.33
CA VAL A 40 -28.02 -16.31 -12.47
C VAL A 40 -27.48 -14.94 -12.08
N VAL A 41 -26.81 -14.83 -10.94
CA VAL A 41 -26.22 -13.56 -10.48
C VAL A 41 -25.12 -13.07 -11.41
N ALA A 42 -24.28 -13.97 -11.93
CA ALA A 42 -23.21 -13.60 -12.87
C ALA A 42 -23.73 -13.07 -14.22
N ALA A 43 -24.95 -13.46 -14.60
CA ALA A 43 -25.60 -13.06 -15.84
C ALA A 43 -26.44 -11.78 -15.72
N LEU A 44 -26.50 -11.16 -14.54
CA LEU A 44 -27.15 -9.86 -14.37
C LEU A 44 -26.35 -8.76 -15.11
N ASP A 45 -27.07 -7.72 -15.52
CA ASP A 45 -26.50 -6.54 -16.14
C ASP A 45 -25.54 -5.79 -15.19
N ASP A 46 -24.52 -5.14 -15.76
CA ASP A 46 -23.47 -4.47 -14.98
C ASP A 46 -24.02 -3.35 -14.08
N SER A 47 -25.12 -2.69 -14.48
CA SER A 47 -25.74 -1.64 -13.69
C SER A 47 -26.43 -2.19 -12.45
N MET A 48 -27.04 -3.38 -12.56
CA MET A 48 -27.63 -4.13 -11.47
C MET A 48 -26.55 -4.66 -10.54
N LEU A 49 -25.47 -5.22 -11.08
CA LEU A 49 -24.30 -5.64 -10.29
C LEU A 49 -23.70 -4.46 -9.51
N SER A 50 -23.57 -3.29 -10.14
CA SER A 50 -23.11 -2.08 -9.46
C SER A 50 -24.04 -1.67 -8.31
N ARG A 51 -25.37 -1.69 -8.51
CA ARG A 51 -26.33 -1.41 -7.43
C ARG A 51 -26.21 -2.42 -6.30
N LEU A 52 -26.05 -3.71 -6.61
CA LEU A 52 -25.89 -4.78 -5.63
C LEU A 52 -24.58 -4.66 -4.83
N LEU A 53 -23.49 -4.24 -5.47
CA LEU A 53 -22.21 -3.99 -4.79
C LEU A 53 -22.37 -2.97 -3.67
N ARG A 54 -23.12 -1.90 -3.92
CA ARG A 54 -23.32 -0.81 -2.95
C ARG A 54 -24.24 -1.18 -1.78
N SER A 55 -25.16 -2.11 -2.00
CA SER A 55 -26.16 -2.51 -1.00
C SER A 55 -25.75 -3.76 -0.21
N VAL A 56 -25.30 -4.81 -0.90
CA VAL A 56 -25.04 -6.16 -0.35
C VAL A 56 -23.71 -6.75 -0.86
N PRO A 57 -22.56 -6.06 -0.66
CA PRO A 57 -21.26 -6.45 -1.23
C PRO A 57 -20.86 -7.89 -0.90
N THR A 58 -21.11 -8.33 0.33
CA THR A 58 -20.82 -9.71 0.78
C THR A 58 -21.55 -10.77 -0.02
N HIS A 59 -22.81 -10.54 -0.40
CA HIS A 59 -23.55 -11.51 -1.21
C HIS A 59 -23.04 -11.52 -2.64
N LEU A 60 -22.66 -10.35 -3.17
CA LEU A 60 -22.11 -10.22 -4.51
C LEU A 60 -20.76 -10.93 -4.65
N TYR A 61 -19.79 -10.62 -3.78
CA TYR A 61 -18.46 -11.23 -3.81
C TYR A 61 -18.50 -12.76 -3.62
N ASN A 62 -19.41 -13.27 -2.79
CA ASN A 62 -19.58 -14.72 -2.65
C ASN A 62 -20.21 -15.39 -3.87
N SER A 63 -20.92 -14.64 -4.71
CA SER A 63 -21.66 -15.18 -5.85
C SER A 63 -20.85 -15.13 -7.14
N LEU A 64 -20.04 -14.08 -7.32
CA LEU A 64 -19.27 -13.83 -8.53
C LEU A 64 -17.84 -14.39 -8.47
N THR A 65 -17.23 -14.53 -9.65
CA THR A 65 -15.79 -14.75 -9.79
C THR A 65 -15.04 -13.43 -9.74
N THR A 66 -13.73 -13.46 -9.45
CA THR A 66 -12.87 -12.27 -9.47
C THR A 66 -12.91 -11.58 -10.83
N ALA A 67 -12.75 -12.36 -11.91
CA ALA A 67 -12.81 -11.86 -13.28
C ALA A 67 -14.12 -11.11 -13.57
N ARG A 68 -15.27 -11.67 -13.17
CA ARG A 68 -16.58 -11.03 -13.42
C ARG A 68 -16.72 -9.73 -12.66
N VAL A 69 -16.26 -9.67 -11.41
CA VAL A 69 -16.29 -8.45 -10.59
C VAL A 69 -15.43 -7.35 -11.23
N LEU A 70 -14.19 -7.68 -11.57
CA LEU A 70 -13.28 -6.71 -12.17
C LEU A 70 -13.78 -6.24 -13.54
N GLU A 71 -14.36 -7.13 -14.34
CA GLU A 71 -14.95 -6.81 -15.64
C GLU A 71 -16.06 -5.77 -15.52
N PHE A 72 -17.10 -5.99 -14.70
CA PHE A 72 -18.21 -5.03 -14.59
C PHE A 72 -17.78 -3.71 -13.94
N LEU A 73 -16.70 -3.72 -13.15
CA LEU A 73 -16.09 -2.53 -12.58
C LEU A 73 -15.10 -1.84 -13.52
N ASN A 74 -14.87 -2.36 -14.73
CA ASN A 74 -13.86 -1.86 -15.67
C ASN A 74 -12.45 -1.78 -15.05
N ILE A 75 -12.11 -2.76 -14.21
CA ILE A 75 -10.75 -2.96 -13.69
C ILE A 75 -10.07 -4.00 -14.59
N THR A 76 -9.79 -3.62 -15.83
CA THR A 76 -9.20 -4.51 -16.83
C THR A 76 -7.94 -3.90 -17.46
N PRO A 77 -7.09 -4.72 -18.11
CA PRO A 77 -5.90 -4.22 -18.80
C PRO A 77 -6.21 -3.18 -19.87
N ASP A 78 -7.39 -3.24 -20.51
CA ASP A 78 -7.76 -2.41 -21.66
C ASP A 78 -8.68 -1.23 -21.31
N SER A 79 -9.13 -1.13 -20.06
CA SER A 79 -10.02 -0.04 -19.62
C SER A 79 -9.37 1.33 -19.79
N SER A 80 -10.17 2.36 -20.06
CA SER A 80 -9.66 3.73 -20.05
C SER A 80 -9.19 4.12 -18.64
N PRO A 81 -8.27 5.09 -18.51
CA PRO A 81 -7.85 5.58 -17.19
C PRO A 81 -9.02 6.01 -16.29
N ASP A 82 -10.05 6.65 -16.84
CA ASP A 82 -11.20 7.15 -16.07
C ASP A 82 -12.07 6.00 -15.55
N GLU A 83 -12.32 4.99 -16.39
CA GLU A 83 -13.06 3.80 -16.01
C GLU A 83 -12.31 3.00 -14.94
N LEU A 84 -10.99 2.81 -15.11
CA LEU A 84 -10.17 2.08 -14.13
C LEU A 84 -10.15 2.79 -12.77
N ALA A 85 -9.97 4.12 -12.77
CA ALA A 85 -9.99 4.91 -11.53
C ALA A 85 -11.35 4.82 -10.81
N LEU A 86 -12.45 4.87 -11.57
CA LEU A 86 -13.79 4.72 -11.03
C LEU A 86 -14.02 3.30 -10.48
N GLY A 87 -13.59 2.26 -11.21
CA GLY A 87 -13.66 0.87 -10.79
C GLY A 87 -12.95 0.63 -9.46
N ILE A 88 -11.70 1.08 -9.34
CA ILE A 88 -10.92 1.00 -8.10
C ILE A 88 -11.66 1.72 -6.96
N LYS A 89 -12.21 2.91 -7.22
CA LYS A 89 -12.97 3.68 -6.23
C LYS A 89 -14.21 2.93 -5.74
N GLU A 90 -14.99 2.34 -6.64
CA GLU A 90 -16.19 1.56 -6.27
C GLU A 90 -15.81 0.33 -5.45
N MET A 91 -14.81 -0.43 -5.90
CA MET A 91 -14.37 -1.64 -5.22
C MET A 91 -13.89 -1.39 -3.78
N THR A 92 -13.13 -0.32 -3.58
CA THR A 92 -12.57 0.06 -2.27
C THR A 92 -13.60 0.72 -1.36
N ALA A 93 -14.61 1.40 -1.92
CA ALA A 93 -15.68 2.02 -1.14
C ALA A 93 -16.68 1.01 -0.58
N TYR A 94 -16.84 -0.16 -1.22
CA TYR A 94 -17.82 -1.16 -0.85
C TYR A 94 -17.17 -2.53 -0.54
N PRO A 95 -16.36 -2.62 0.53
CA PRO A 95 -15.81 -3.91 0.98
C PRO A 95 -16.92 -4.79 1.54
N SER A 96 -16.70 -6.10 1.55
CA SER A 96 -17.61 -7.04 2.21
C SER A 96 -17.58 -6.93 3.75
N GLY A 97 -16.57 -6.23 4.30
CA GLY A 97 -16.29 -6.22 5.73
C GLY A 97 -15.62 -7.52 6.23
N ASN A 98 -15.24 -8.43 5.32
CA ASN A 98 -14.51 -9.65 5.64
C ASN A 98 -13.32 -9.76 4.69
N PHE A 99 -12.14 -9.53 5.26
CA PHE A 99 -10.88 -9.55 4.53
C PHE A 99 -10.69 -10.82 3.67
N ARG A 100 -11.11 -12.00 4.15
CA ARG A 100 -10.94 -13.26 3.42
C ARG A 100 -11.82 -13.36 2.17
N ILE A 101 -12.92 -12.60 2.13
CA ILE A 101 -13.80 -12.49 0.96
C ILE A 101 -13.22 -11.46 -0.02
N ASP A 102 -12.73 -10.33 0.50
CA ASP A 102 -12.23 -9.22 -0.30
C ASP A 102 -10.86 -9.49 -0.95
N GLU A 103 -9.98 -10.23 -0.27
CA GLU A 103 -8.58 -10.45 -0.64
C GLU A 103 -8.38 -10.97 -2.08
N PRO A 104 -9.08 -12.03 -2.55
CA PRO A 104 -8.89 -12.52 -3.92
C PRO A 104 -9.21 -11.49 -5.00
N PHE A 105 -10.17 -10.59 -4.74
CA PHE A 105 -10.53 -9.54 -5.69
C PHE A 105 -9.47 -8.44 -5.68
N LEU A 106 -9.02 -8.01 -4.49
CA LEU A 106 -7.96 -7.01 -4.36
C LEU A 106 -6.66 -7.49 -5.02
N ASP A 107 -6.29 -8.76 -4.83
CA ASP A 107 -5.12 -9.36 -5.46
C ASP A 107 -5.19 -9.30 -7.00
N GLU A 108 -6.38 -9.56 -7.57
CA GLU A 108 -6.54 -9.47 -9.02
C GLU A 108 -6.49 -8.01 -9.50
N MET A 109 -7.07 -7.07 -8.76
CA MET A 109 -6.96 -5.64 -9.06
C MET A 109 -5.48 -5.20 -9.07
N TYR A 110 -4.69 -5.64 -8.08
CA TYR A 110 -3.25 -5.36 -8.04
C TYR A 110 -2.51 -5.96 -9.23
N ARG A 111 -2.86 -7.17 -9.68
CA ARG A 111 -2.28 -7.77 -10.90
C ARG A 111 -2.58 -6.95 -12.14
N VAL A 112 -3.80 -6.46 -12.30
CA VAL A 112 -4.17 -5.58 -13.42
C VAL A 112 -3.35 -4.29 -13.39
N VAL A 113 -3.28 -3.62 -12.24
CA VAL A 113 -2.49 -2.38 -12.10
C VAL A 113 -1.00 -2.62 -12.33
N ALA A 114 -0.43 -3.72 -11.80
CA ALA A 114 0.96 -4.11 -12.05
C ALA A 114 1.22 -4.48 -13.53
N GLY A 115 0.24 -5.05 -14.22
CA GLY A 115 0.32 -5.31 -15.65
C GLY A 115 0.37 -4.02 -16.45
N ARG A 116 -0.53 -3.08 -16.12
CA ARG A 116 -0.61 -1.77 -16.76
C ARG A 116 0.58 -0.87 -16.45
N SER A 117 1.17 -0.94 -15.25
CA SER A 117 2.35 -0.13 -14.91
C SER A 117 3.55 -0.42 -15.82
N ARG A 118 3.64 -1.64 -16.39
CA ARG A 118 4.67 -1.98 -17.38
C ARG A 118 4.38 -1.45 -18.78
N MET A 119 3.09 -1.29 -19.14
CA MET A 119 2.67 -0.91 -20.50
C MET A 119 2.47 0.60 -20.64
N ALA A 120 1.82 1.22 -19.65
CA ALA A 120 1.47 2.63 -19.60
C ALA A 120 1.69 3.20 -18.20
N PRO A 121 2.96 3.26 -17.72
CA PRO A 121 3.28 3.65 -16.34
C PRO A 121 2.74 5.03 -15.95
N ARG A 122 2.88 6.04 -16.82
CA ARG A 122 2.42 7.41 -16.53
C ARG A 122 0.90 7.50 -16.34
N GLU A 123 0.15 6.89 -17.25
CA GLU A 123 -1.31 6.88 -17.18
C GLU A 123 -1.79 6.06 -15.97
N THR A 124 -1.11 4.94 -15.68
CA THR A 124 -1.42 4.12 -14.52
C THR A 124 -1.13 4.85 -13.21
N LEU A 125 -0.07 5.66 -13.16
CA LEU A 125 0.26 6.46 -11.99
C LEU A 125 -0.79 7.55 -11.75
N ASP A 126 -1.30 8.19 -12.81
CA ASP A 126 -2.42 9.15 -12.70
C ASP A 126 -3.68 8.49 -12.12
N VAL A 127 -4.02 7.27 -12.59
CA VAL A 127 -5.12 6.47 -12.05
C VAL A 127 -4.94 6.20 -10.55
N VAL A 128 -3.75 5.75 -10.14
CA VAL A 128 -3.45 5.48 -8.73
C VAL A 128 -3.49 6.76 -7.90
N ALA A 129 -2.96 7.87 -8.41
CA ALA A 129 -2.91 9.15 -7.69
C ALA A 129 -4.30 9.76 -7.38
N ARG A 130 -5.30 9.48 -8.23
CA ARG A 130 -6.65 10.03 -8.11
C ARG A 130 -7.70 9.03 -7.61
N SER A 131 -7.30 7.81 -7.27
CA SER A 131 -8.17 6.78 -6.69
C SER A 131 -7.73 6.43 -5.27
N PRO A 132 -8.63 5.91 -4.42
CA PRO A 132 -8.28 5.40 -3.09
C PRO A 132 -7.54 4.04 -3.16
N PHE A 133 -6.52 3.94 -4.02
CA PHE A 133 -5.82 2.69 -4.30
C PHE A 133 -4.95 2.26 -3.09
N PRO A 134 -5.09 1.04 -2.54
CA PRO A 134 -4.36 0.62 -1.34
C PRO A 134 -2.88 0.33 -1.62
N MET A 135 -2.05 1.37 -1.57
CA MET A 135 -0.62 1.30 -1.89
C MET A 135 0.18 0.34 -0.99
N GLU A 136 -0.19 0.18 0.29
CA GLU A 136 0.56 -0.69 1.21
C GLU A 136 0.67 -2.12 0.67
N ARG A 137 -0.47 -2.71 0.32
CA ARG A 137 -0.53 -4.08 -0.18
C ARG A 137 0.06 -4.19 -1.58
N PHE A 138 -0.15 -3.19 -2.42
CA PHE A 138 0.44 -3.18 -3.75
C PHE A 138 1.97 -3.22 -3.72
N ILE A 139 2.62 -2.40 -2.89
CA ILE A 139 4.08 -2.41 -2.73
C ILE A 139 4.56 -3.76 -2.18
N GLY A 140 3.83 -4.33 -1.21
CA GLY A 140 4.18 -5.63 -0.62
C GLY A 140 4.07 -6.80 -1.61
N LEU A 141 3.03 -6.83 -2.45
CA LEU A 141 2.77 -7.94 -3.38
C LEU A 141 3.48 -7.79 -4.73
N HIS A 142 3.71 -6.54 -5.15
CA HIS A 142 4.30 -6.21 -6.45
C HIS A 142 5.40 -5.14 -6.32
N PRO A 143 6.50 -5.42 -5.59
CA PRO A 143 7.52 -4.41 -5.29
C PRO A 143 8.15 -3.82 -6.55
N ALA A 144 8.56 -4.65 -7.52
CA ALA A 144 9.14 -4.18 -8.78
C ALA A 144 8.15 -3.30 -9.58
N ALA A 145 6.91 -3.77 -9.77
CA ALA A 145 5.91 -3.02 -10.51
C ALA A 145 5.51 -1.70 -9.81
N SER A 146 5.62 -1.66 -8.48
CA SER A 146 5.40 -0.44 -7.68
C SER A 146 6.52 0.57 -7.90
N VAL A 147 7.77 0.12 -7.94
CA VAL A 147 8.91 0.99 -8.24
C VAL A 147 8.84 1.49 -9.68
N ASP A 148 8.56 0.61 -10.65
CA ASP A 148 8.36 1.00 -12.06
C ASP A 148 7.27 2.08 -12.19
N LEU A 149 6.16 1.92 -11.47
CA LEU A 149 5.06 2.85 -11.45
C LEU A 149 5.44 4.19 -10.80
N LEU A 150 5.96 4.16 -9.57
CA LEU A 150 6.18 5.35 -8.74
C LEU A 150 7.40 6.16 -9.18
N SER A 151 8.42 5.51 -9.75
CA SER A 151 9.62 6.19 -10.26
C SER A 151 9.35 7.00 -11.53
N THR A 152 8.18 6.82 -12.14
CA THR A 152 7.80 7.49 -13.38
C THR A 152 7.58 9.01 -13.21
N ASN A 153 7.15 9.45 -12.03
CA ASN A 153 6.97 10.87 -11.69
C ASN A 153 7.12 11.04 -10.18
N ILE A 154 8.25 11.61 -9.76
CA ILE A 154 8.58 11.75 -8.34
C ILE A 154 7.68 12.76 -7.62
N GLU A 155 7.25 13.81 -8.33
CA GLU A 155 6.34 14.83 -7.79
C GLU A 155 4.98 14.21 -7.45
N THR A 156 4.41 13.42 -8.36
CA THR A 156 3.15 12.70 -8.13
C THR A 156 3.29 11.67 -7.02
N THR A 157 4.40 10.92 -6.98
CA THR A 157 4.66 9.94 -5.91
C THR A 157 4.78 10.61 -4.55
N SER A 158 5.48 11.75 -4.46
CA SER A 158 5.57 12.56 -3.24
C SER A 158 4.19 12.99 -2.75
N GLU A 159 3.31 13.45 -3.65
CA GLU A 159 1.92 13.78 -3.31
C GLU A 159 1.13 12.57 -2.80
N ILE A 160 1.29 11.39 -3.41
CA ILE A 160 0.66 10.15 -2.94
C ILE A 160 1.12 9.82 -1.52
N VAL A 161 2.43 9.89 -1.26
CA VAL A 161 3.01 9.59 0.05
C VAL A 161 2.47 10.55 1.11
N LYS A 162 2.42 11.84 0.82
CA LYS A 162 1.89 12.86 1.76
C LYS A 162 0.40 12.70 2.06
N ARG A 163 -0.38 12.21 1.09
CA ARG A 163 -1.81 11.92 1.26
C ARG A 163 -2.09 10.55 1.87
N SER A 164 -1.05 9.74 2.08
CA SER A 164 -1.19 8.40 2.65
C SER A 164 -1.82 8.50 4.04
N ASP A 165 -2.74 7.56 4.32
CA ASP A 165 -3.52 7.56 5.54
C ASP A 165 -2.62 7.46 6.79
N SER A 166 -2.70 8.45 7.67
CA SER A 166 -1.80 8.55 8.83
C SER A 166 -2.02 7.46 9.88
N VAL A 167 -3.13 6.71 9.82
CA VAL A 167 -3.48 5.70 10.80
C VAL A 167 -3.13 4.29 10.31
N THR A 168 -3.57 3.96 9.10
CA THR A 168 -3.51 2.61 8.53
C THR A 168 -2.25 2.42 7.66
N PHE A 169 -1.78 3.46 6.98
CA PHE A 169 -0.57 3.40 6.17
C PHE A 169 0.22 4.72 6.23
N HIS A 170 0.79 4.99 7.41
CA HIS A 170 1.49 6.25 7.67
C HIS A 170 2.54 6.58 6.58
N PRO A 171 2.70 7.84 6.16
CA PRO A 171 3.65 8.23 5.11
C PRO A 171 5.08 7.69 5.30
N ALA A 172 5.60 7.69 6.54
CA ALA A 172 6.90 7.08 6.85
C ALA A 172 6.95 5.57 6.58
N ARG A 173 5.84 4.85 6.83
CA ARG A 173 5.69 3.43 6.52
C ARG A 173 5.64 3.17 5.02
N PHE A 174 5.13 4.12 4.23
CA PHE A 174 5.20 4.07 2.78
C PHE A 174 6.67 4.09 2.32
N VAL A 175 7.44 5.06 2.78
CA VAL A 175 8.87 5.16 2.45
C VAL A 175 9.60 3.89 2.88
N TYR A 176 9.34 3.38 4.09
CA TYR A 176 9.90 2.13 4.58
C TYR A 176 9.60 0.92 3.68
N ARG A 177 8.36 0.78 3.19
CA ARG A 177 8.03 -0.28 2.22
C ARG A 177 8.82 -0.12 0.92
N LEU A 178 9.06 1.12 0.48
CA LEU A 178 9.91 1.38 -0.68
C LEU A 178 11.38 1.09 -0.42
N VAL A 179 11.92 1.32 0.79
CA VAL A 179 13.29 0.91 1.14
C VAL A 179 13.45 -0.59 0.90
N HIS A 180 12.46 -1.39 1.29
CA HIS A 180 12.48 -2.82 1.02
C HIS A 180 12.13 -3.18 -0.43
N ALA A 181 11.52 -2.32 -1.24
CA ALA A 181 11.28 -2.60 -2.66
C ALA A 181 12.50 -2.23 -3.52
N ASP A 182 12.97 -1.00 -3.37
CA ASP A 182 14.12 -0.40 -4.04
C ASP A 182 14.72 0.72 -3.15
N PRO A 183 15.85 0.45 -2.47
CA PRO A 183 16.51 1.42 -1.59
C PRO A 183 16.94 2.72 -2.27
N GLU A 184 17.30 2.66 -3.55
CA GLU A 184 17.82 3.82 -4.28
C GLU A 184 16.68 4.77 -4.64
N PHE A 185 15.55 4.22 -5.09
CA PHE A 185 14.34 5.01 -5.32
C PHE A 185 13.80 5.60 -4.01
N ALA A 186 13.82 4.85 -2.91
CA ALA A 186 13.41 5.37 -1.60
C ALA A 186 14.28 6.55 -1.14
N ALA A 187 15.60 6.49 -1.37
CA ALA A 187 16.51 7.60 -1.08
C ALA A 187 16.20 8.84 -1.95
N LEU A 188 15.97 8.66 -3.24
CA LEU A 188 15.57 9.73 -4.16
C LEU A 188 14.25 10.41 -3.71
N LEU A 189 13.28 9.62 -3.25
CA LEU A 189 12.02 10.13 -2.72
C LEU A 189 12.24 10.95 -1.43
N VAL A 190 13.07 10.47 -0.52
CA VAL A 190 13.42 11.21 0.70
C VAL A 190 14.13 12.53 0.39
N GLU A 191 15.04 12.55 -0.59
CA GLU A 191 15.64 13.79 -1.08
C GLU A 191 14.59 14.76 -1.63
N HIS A 192 13.65 14.26 -2.43
CA HIS A 192 12.61 15.11 -2.99
C HIS A 192 11.66 15.69 -1.92
N LEU A 193 11.34 14.88 -0.89
CA LEU A 193 10.57 15.32 0.27
C LEU A 193 11.32 16.38 1.09
N ASP A 194 12.62 16.19 1.30
CA ASP A 194 13.51 17.17 1.94
C ASP A 194 13.51 18.51 1.18
N ALA A 195 13.68 18.48 -0.15
CA ALA A 195 13.63 19.66 -1.00
C ALA A 195 12.26 20.35 -1.00
N SER A 196 11.19 19.62 -0.68
CA SER A 196 9.82 20.12 -0.57
C SER A 196 9.47 20.65 0.83
N ASN A 197 10.45 20.75 1.74
CA ASN A 197 10.29 21.16 3.15
C ASN A 197 9.44 20.19 4.00
N GLU A 198 9.39 18.90 3.64
CA GLU A 198 8.70 17.87 4.41
C GLU A 198 9.62 17.28 5.50
N ASP A 199 10.29 18.17 6.24
CA ASP A 199 11.31 17.85 7.25
C ASP A 199 10.86 16.80 8.26
N GLY A 200 9.61 16.91 8.75
CA GLY A 200 9.05 15.97 9.71
C GLY A 200 8.90 14.57 9.14
N LEU A 201 8.46 14.45 7.89
CA LEU A 201 8.32 13.16 7.21
C LEU A 201 9.68 12.52 6.95
N VAL A 202 10.68 13.30 6.51
CA VAL A 202 12.06 12.80 6.33
C VAL A 202 12.60 12.22 7.64
N ILE A 203 12.40 12.92 8.75
CA ILE A 203 12.81 12.47 10.09
C ILE A 203 12.11 11.16 10.47
N GLU A 204 10.79 11.09 10.32
CA GLU A 204 10.00 9.90 10.64
C GLU A 204 10.39 8.71 9.75
N ALA A 205 10.67 8.93 8.47
CA ALA A 205 11.10 7.89 7.54
C ALA A 205 12.45 7.28 7.94
N LEU A 206 13.42 8.11 8.35
CA LEU A 206 14.72 7.65 8.84
C LEU A 206 14.61 6.88 10.16
N ALA A 207 13.63 7.22 11.00
CA ALA A 207 13.40 6.55 12.28
C ALA A 207 12.53 5.28 12.16
N HIS A 208 11.83 5.08 11.05
CA HIS A 208 10.78 4.06 10.96
C HIS A 208 11.31 2.62 11.09
N PHE A 209 12.53 2.37 10.62
CA PHE A 209 13.18 1.07 10.68
C PHE A 209 13.95 0.83 11.98
N ALA A 210 13.77 1.65 13.02
CA ALA A 210 14.56 1.60 14.26
C ALA A 210 14.65 0.21 14.93
N TYR A 211 13.63 -0.64 14.80
CA TYR A 211 13.61 -1.97 15.43
C TYR A 211 13.96 -3.11 14.47
N ASP A 212 14.44 -2.84 13.26
CA ASP A 212 14.59 -3.88 12.26
C ASP A 212 15.66 -4.91 12.63
N ALA A 213 16.75 -4.50 13.30
CA ALA A 213 17.73 -5.43 13.83
C ALA A 213 17.13 -6.36 14.90
N ASP A 214 16.30 -5.81 15.80
CA ASP A 214 15.62 -6.55 16.87
C ASP A 214 14.60 -7.53 16.31
N ARG A 215 13.82 -7.08 15.33
CA ARG A 215 12.77 -7.87 14.69
C ARG A 215 13.33 -9.02 13.90
N VAL A 216 14.38 -8.78 13.10
CA VAL A 216 14.99 -9.85 12.28
C VAL A 216 15.76 -10.85 13.14
N GLU A 217 16.36 -10.41 14.26
CA GLU A 217 16.99 -11.31 15.24
C GLU A 217 15.95 -12.21 15.93
N ALA A 218 14.81 -11.63 16.34
CA ALA A 218 13.75 -12.36 17.01
C ALA A 218 12.95 -13.27 16.07
N VAL A 219 12.72 -12.83 14.83
CA VAL A 219 11.91 -13.52 13.81
C VAL A 219 12.61 -13.41 12.45
N PRO A 220 13.52 -14.35 12.13
CA PRO A 220 14.30 -14.32 10.90
C PRO A 220 13.48 -14.43 9.61
N GLU A 221 12.24 -14.93 9.68
CA GLU A 221 11.35 -15.07 8.52
C GLU A 221 10.64 -13.77 8.12
N LEU A 222 10.79 -12.68 8.90
CA LEU A 222 10.23 -11.40 8.53
C LEU A 222 10.85 -10.88 7.22
N PRO A 223 10.06 -10.24 6.34
CA PRO A 223 10.55 -9.64 5.10
C PRO A 223 11.27 -8.31 5.35
N ILE A 224 12.23 -8.32 6.26
CA ILE A 224 13.10 -7.20 6.67
C ILE A 224 14.50 -7.46 6.13
N SER A 225 15.20 -6.41 5.69
CA SER A 225 16.56 -6.54 5.17
C SER A 225 17.43 -5.38 5.60
N LEU A 226 18.28 -5.63 6.59
CA LEU A 226 19.30 -4.69 7.05
C LEU A 226 20.28 -4.27 5.94
N GLU A 227 20.48 -5.13 4.95
CA GLU A 227 21.27 -4.79 3.75
C GLU A 227 20.56 -3.71 2.92
N ARG A 228 19.24 -3.81 2.74
CA ARG A 228 18.45 -2.78 2.05
C ARG A 228 18.41 -1.47 2.83
N ASP A 229 18.29 -1.53 4.15
CA ASP A 229 18.38 -0.34 5.01
C ASP A 229 19.76 0.33 4.85
N GLY A 230 20.83 -0.47 4.83
CA GLY A 230 22.19 0.00 4.59
C GLY A 230 22.34 0.67 3.22
N ARG A 231 21.81 0.05 2.16
CA ARG A 231 21.83 0.63 0.80
C ARG A 231 21.07 1.94 0.70
N PHE A 232 19.93 2.06 1.39
CA PHE A 232 19.16 3.29 1.46
C PHE A 232 19.96 4.42 2.14
N LEU A 233 20.58 4.13 3.30
CA LEU A 233 21.43 5.08 4.02
C LEU A 233 22.68 5.46 3.22
N LYS A 234 23.31 4.48 2.57
CA LYS A 234 24.44 4.71 1.66
C LYS A 234 24.05 5.66 0.53
N LYS A 235 22.89 5.44 -0.10
CA LYS A 235 22.45 6.30 -1.19
C LYS A 235 22.20 7.74 -0.74
N LEU A 236 21.56 7.92 0.41
CA LEU A 236 21.41 9.26 1.02
C LEU A 236 22.75 9.91 1.34
N LEU A 237 23.73 9.13 1.83
CA LEU A 237 25.08 9.61 2.09
C LEU A 237 25.78 10.08 0.80
N GLU A 238 25.66 9.33 -0.29
CA GLU A 238 26.25 9.67 -1.59
C GLU A 238 25.63 10.94 -2.19
N ASP A 239 24.30 11.06 -2.12
CA ASP A 239 23.58 12.14 -2.79
C ASP A 239 23.55 13.45 -1.99
N LYS A 240 23.42 13.35 -0.65
CA LYS A 240 23.26 14.52 0.24
C LYS A 240 24.49 14.83 1.09
N GLY A 241 25.41 13.89 1.22
CA GLY A 241 26.64 14.04 1.99
C GLY A 241 26.48 13.80 3.49
N VAL A 242 27.63 13.71 4.15
CA VAL A 242 27.79 13.38 5.58
C VAL A 242 27.03 14.37 6.48
N GLU A 243 27.20 15.67 6.25
CA GLU A 243 26.64 16.72 7.10
C GLU A 243 25.10 16.70 7.08
N TRP A 244 24.51 16.47 5.92
CA TRP A 244 23.06 16.37 5.79
C TRP A 244 22.53 15.15 6.54
N LEU A 245 23.13 13.98 6.33
CA LEU A 245 22.66 12.74 6.94
C LEU A 245 22.81 12.78 8.47
N GLU A 246 23.94 13.29 8.97
CA GLU A 246 24.17 13.54 10.39
C GLU A 246 23.12 14.48 10.98
N GLY A 247 22.85 15.61 10.31
CA GLY A 247 21.83 16.56 10.76
C GLY A 247 20.42 15.96 10.81
N ARG A 248 20.05 15.13 9.82
CA ARG A 248 18.72 14.51 9.76
C ARG A 248 18.55 13.37 10.78
N ILE A 249 19.54 12.49 10.94
CA ILE A 249 19.53 11.45 11.98
C ILE A 249 19.57 12.12 13.37
N GLY A 250 20.35 13.18 13.56
CA GLY A 250 20.39 13.94 14.83
C GLY A 250 19.03 14.54 15.20
N LYS A 251 18.31 15.12 14.24
CA LYS A 251 16.92 15.57 14.46
C LYS A 251 15.98 14.41 14.81
N ALA A 252 16.16 13.23 14.20
CA ALA A 252 15.38 12.04 14.54
C ALA A 252 15.65 11.58 15.99
N VAL A 253 16.92 11.52 16.40
CA VAL A 253 17.29 11.17 17.77
C VAL A 253 16.69 12.15 18.77
N ALA A 254 16.83 13.46 18.55
CA ALA A 254 16.26 14.48 19.44
C ALA A 254 14.73 14.39 19.55
N LEU A 255 14.04 14.15 18.42
CA LEU A 255 12.58 13.98 18.40
C LEU A 255 12.15 12.77 19.23
N TYR A 256 12.83 11.63 19.06
CA TYR A 256 12.45 10.41 19.76
C TYR A 256 12.92 10.39 21.22
N GLU A 257 14.00 11.07 21.57
CA GLU A 257 14.37 11.34 22.96
C GLU A 257 13.25 12.12 23.68
N GLN A 258 12.71 13.16 23.04
CA GLN A 258 11.56 13.90 23.58
C GLN A 258 10.33 13.00 23.76
N ARG A 259 10.07 12.09 22.80
CA ARG A 259 8.92 11.16 22.87
C ARG A 259 9.08 10.09 23.94
N VAL A 260 10.30 9.57 24.13
CA VAL A 260 10.65 8.65 25.22
C VAL A 260 10.42 9.34 26.57
N ASN A 261 11.00 10.52 26.76
CA ASN A 261 10.81 11.31 27.99
C ASN A 261 9.33 11.66 28.25
N GLY A 262 8.52 11.76 27.19
CA GLY A 262 7.08 11.96 27.24
C GLY A 262 6.23 10.70 27.40
N ASN A 263 6.84 9.50 27.52
CA ASN A 263 6.17 8.19 27.53
C ASN A 263 5.29 7.92 26.28
N ALA A 264 5.58 8.57 25.15
CA ALA A 264 4.87 8.36 23.89
C ALA A 264 5.45 7.21 23.07
N VAL A 265 6.71 6.85 23.33
CA VAL A 265 7.44 5.75 22.70
C VAL A 265 8.23 5.01 23.79
N SER A 266 8.53 3.72 23.57
CA SER A 266 9.28 2.88 24.50
C SER A 266 10.70 3.39 24.78
N ASP A 267 11.15 3.24 26.04
CA ASP A 267 12.43 3.76 26.54
C ASP A 267 13.67 3.16 25.84
N ASP A 268 13.53 2.00 25.21
CA ASP A 268 14.58 1.32 24.46
C ASP A 268 14.71 1.80 23.00
N PHE A 269 13.84 2.71 22.53
CA PHE A 269 13.79 3.12 21.13
C PHE A 269 15.14 3.61 20.60
N LEU A 270 15.84 4.48 21.33
CA LEU A 270 17.11 5.04 20.87
C LEU A 270 18.21 3.98 20.80
N VAL A 271 18.20 3.01 21.73
CA VAL A 271 19.13 1.88 21.75
C VAL A 271 18.87 0.97 20.55
N ALA A 272 17.61 0.63 20.29
CA ALA A 272 17.21 -0.16 19.12
C ALA A 272 17.59 0.57 17.82
N TYR A 273 17.31 1.88 17.74
CA TYR A 273 17.60 2.67 16.55
C TYR A 273 19.09 2.72 16.24
N GLU A 274 19.94 3.01 17.23
CA GLU A 274 21.39 2.98 17.07
C GLU A 274 21.87 1.59 16.61
N ARG A 275 21.36 0.54 17.26
CA ARG A 275 21.70 -0.85 16.92
C ARG A 275 21.35 -1.19 15.48
N THR A 276 20.17 -0.78 15.01
CA THR A 276 19.76 -1.00 13.63
C THR A 276 20.62 -0.22 12.64
N LEU A 277 20.91 1.07 12.91
CA LEU A 277 21.79 1.86 12.04
C LEU A 277 23.17 1.23 11.91
N ARG A 278 23.76 0.77 13.02
CA ARG A 278 25.07 0.08 13.02
C ARG A 278 25.00 -1.25 12.27
N ALA A 279 23.94 -2.03 12.50
CA ALA A 279 23.75 -3.29 11.80
C ALA A 279 23.61 -3.07 10.28
N ALA A 280 22.83 -2.07 9.85
CA ALA A 280 22.69 -1.68 8.45
C ALA A 280 24.03 -1.25 7.82
N ALA A 281 24.79 -0.39 8.50
CA ALA A 281 26.11 0.04 8.04
C ALA A 281 27.09 -1.15 7.89
N SER A 282 27.08 -2.10 8.83
CA SER A 282 27.94 -3.30 8.80
C SER A 282 27.63 -4.28 7.65
N ARG A 283 26.45 -4.17 7.04
CA ARG A 283 26.00 -5.05 5.94
C ARG A 283 26.32 -4.49 4.56
N LEU A 284 26.88 -3.29 4.48
CA LEU A 284 27.31 -2.71 3.22
C LEU A 284 28.55 -3.44 2.68
N GLU A 285 28.53 -3.78 1.40
CA GLU A 285 29.71 -4.28 0.69
C GLU A 285 30.80 -3.19 0.54
N ASP A 286 30.37 -1.93 0.47
CA ASP A 286 31.25 -0.77 0.42
C ASP A 286 31.75 -0.40 1.82
N MET A 287 32.94 -0.88 2.14
CA MET A 287 33.59 -0.68 3.44
C MET A 287 33.94 0.78 3.73
N GLU A 288 34.05 1.66 2.73
CA GLU A 288 34.28 3.09 2.94
C GLU A 288 32.97 3.79 3.32
N ALA A 289 31.89 3.51 2.59
CA ALA A 289 30.55 3.98 2.95
C ALA A 289 30.14 3.49 4.35
N GLY A 290 30.37 2.20 4.65
CA GLY A 290 30.09 1.62 5.98
C GLY A 290 30.81 2.34 7.12
N ARG A 291 32.13 2.55 7.00
CA ARG A 291 32.91 3.31 8.01
C ARG A 291 32.45 4.77 8.13
N THR A 292 32.05 5.38 7.03
CA THR A 292 31.55 6.76 7.04
C THR A 292 30.22 6.86 7.78
N LEU A 293 29.30 5.91 7.55
CA LEU A 293 28.03 5.80 8.28
C LEU A 293 28.26 5.52 9.77
N GLU A 294 29.16 4.61 10.13
CA GLU A 294 29.55 4.39 11.53
C GLU A 294 30.04 5.68 12.20
N GLY A 295 30.85 6.47 11.50
CA GLY A 295 31.31 7.78 11.98
C GLY A 295 30.17 8.78 12.17
N VAL A 296 29.16 8.78 11.29
CA VAL A 296 27.94 9.61 11.45
C VAL A 296 27.17 9.16 12.69
N ILE A 297 26.92 7.86 12.86
CA ILE A 297 26.19 7.29 13.99
C ILE A 297 26.90 7.65 15.31
N ASP A 298 28.22 7.49 15.37
CA ASP A 298 29.02 7.85 16.54
C ASP A 298 28.91 9.32 16.93
N ARG A 299 28.72 10.24 15.97
CA ARG A 299 28.59 11.68 16.28
C ARG A 299 27.18 12.04 16.75
N VAL A 300 26.17 11.35 16.23
CA VAL A 300 24.77 11.61 16.58
C VAL A 300 24.37 11.05 17.94
N PHE A 301 24.89 9.89 18.34
CA PHE A 301 24.54 9.21 19.60
C PHE A 301 25.54 9.47 20.75
N ARG A 302 26.40 10.49 20.60
CA ARG A 302 27.41 10.87 21.59
C ARG A 302 26.89 11.74 22.72
#